data_AF-A0A650ELZ7-F1
#
_entry.id   AF-A0A650ELZ7-F1
#
_cell.length_a   1.000
_cell.length_b   1.000
_cell.length_c   1.000
_cell.angle_alpha   90.00
_cell.angle_beta   90.00
_cell.angle_gamma   90.00
#
_symmetry.space_group_name_H-M   'P 1'
#
loop_
_entity.id
_entity.type
_entity.pdbx_description
1 polymer ?
#
loop_
_entity_poly.entity_id
_entity_poly.type
_entity_poly.pdbx_seq_one_letter_code
_entity_poly.pdbx_strand_id
1 'polypeptide(L)'
;MAKNKQDMPTKEITILGETYLTMSGLREQLPGRLQGSKVSLGQIIKYVKEGCPCFEYSHLTLFRPAAVKEWLESRSPKTQRKYRTRLQNLREGL
;
A
#
# COMPACT_ATOMS: atom_id res chain seq x y z
N MET A 1 20.03 22.34 -27.48
CA MET A 1 18.76 22.08 -26.76
C MET A 1 18.93 20.82 -25.94
N ALA A 2 19.31 20.95 -24.67
CA ALA A 2 19.49 19.81 -23.77
C ALA A 2 18.12 19.26 -23.40
N LYS A 3 17.85 17.99 -23.75
CA LYS A 3 16.63 17.29 -23.36
C LYS A 3 16.67 17.15 -21.83
N ASN A 4 15.76 17.82 -21.15
CA ASN A 4 15.47 17.58 -19.73
C ASN A 4 15.31 16.07 -19.54
N LYS A 5 16.27 15.46 -18.82
CA LYS A 5 16.04 14.17 -18.18
C LYS A 5 14.89 14.42 -17.22
N GLN A 6 13.66 14.11 -17.65
CA GLN A 6 12.57 13.93 -16.71
C GLN A 6 13.05 12.86 -15.74
N ASP A 7 13.41 13.29 -14.54
CA ASP A 7 13.67 12.45 -13.38
C ASP A 7 12.65 11.33 -13.39
N MET A 8 13.10 10.10 -13.63
CA MET A 8 12.22 8.95 -13.43
C MET A 8 11.76 9.03 -11.98
N PRO A 9 10.45 8.95 -11.70
CA PRO A 9 9.96 9.04 -10.33
C PRO A 9 10.64 7.94 -9.52
N THR A 10 11.45 8.34 -8.53
CA THR A 10 12.20 7.45 -7.66
C THR A 10 11.27 6.38 -7.13
N LYS A 11 11.51 5.11 -7.47
CA LYS A 11 10.59 4.02 -7.12
C LYS A 11 10.75 3.59 -5.67
N GLU A 12 11.98 3.65 -5.18
CA GLU A 12 12.37 3.18 -3.86
C GLU A 12 13.30 4.20 -3.21
N ILE A 13 13.15 4.41 -1.90
CA ILE A 13 13.98 5.30 -1.10
C ILE A 13 14.48 4.53 0.10
N THR A 14 15.78 4.55 0.35
CA THR A 14 16.38 3.97 1.55
C THR A 14 16.58 5.04 2.61
N ILE A 15 15.96 4.87 3.78
CA ILE A 15 16.06 5.78 4.92
C ILE A 15 16.56 4.96 6.10
N LEU A 16 17.69 5.35 6.69
CA LEU A 16 18.28 4.68 7.86
C LEU A 16 18.46 3.16 7.69
N GLY A 17 18.78 2.71 6.47
CA GLY A 17 18.97 1.29 6.14
C GLY A 17 17.70 0.52 5.81
N GLU A 18 16.52 1.15 5.85
CA GLU A 18 15.26 0.53 5.45
C GLU A 18 14.77 1.04 4.10
N THR A 19 14.30 0.12 3.25
CA THR A 19 13.76 0.45 1.92
C THR A 19 12.26 0.72 1.98
N TYR A 20 11.88 1.88 1.45
CA TYR A 20 10.52 2.35 1.30
C TYR A 20 10.19 2.51 -0.17
N LEU A 21 8.92 2.34 -0.53
CA LEU A 21 8.45 2.51 -1.90
C LEU A 21 7.70 3.82 -2.01
N THR A 22 7.88 4.52 -3.12
CA THR A 22 6.95 5.57 -3.51
C THR A 22 5.67 4.96 -4.08
N MET A 23 4.65 5.78 -4.32
CA MET A 23 3.45 5.34 -5.05
C MET A 23 3.78 4.63 -6.38
N SER A 24 4.81 5.10 -7.09
CA SER A 24 5.27 4.49 -8.35
C SER A 24 5.91 3.12 -8.12
N GLY A 25 6.75 2.97 -7.09
CA GLY A 25 7.35 1.67 -6.74
C GLY A 25 6.32 0.66 -6.25
N LEU A 26 5.39 1.10 -5.40
CA LEU A 26 4.33 0.26 -4.86
C LEU A 26 3.42 -0.30 -5.99
N ARG A 27 3.17 0.51 -7.02
CA ARG A 27 2.42 0.11 -8.22
C ARG A 27 3.07 -1.06 -8.96
N GLU A 28 4.39 -1.12 -8.99
CA GLU A 28 5.12 -2.18 -9.68
C GLU A 28 5.24 -3.45 -8.84
N GLN A 29 5.35 -3.29 -7.51
CA GLN A 29 5.49 -4.43 -6.61
C GLN A 29 4.15 -5.10 -6.26
N LEU A 30 3.04 -4.36 -6.22
CA LEU A 30 1.75 -4.94 -5.87
C LEU A 30 1.06 -5.58 -7.09
N PRO A 31 0.67 -6.87 -7.00
CA PRO A 31 -0.12 -7.51 -8.04
C PRO A 31 -1.52 -6.89 -8.09
N GLY A 32 -1.99 -6.62 -9.30
CA GLY A 32 -3.36 -6.20 -9.56
C GLY A 32 -4.35 -7.36 -9.45
N ARG A 33 -5.64 -7.05 -9.63
CA ARG A 33 -6.74 -8.02 -9.47
C ARG A 33 -6.73 -9.12 -10.54
N LEU A 34 -6.20 -8.84 -11.72
CA LEU A 34 -6.03 -9.82 -12.80
C LEU A 34 -4.59 -10.34 -12.78
N GLN A 35 -4.41 -11.62 -13.11
CA GLN A 35 -3.09 -12.22 -13.23
C GLN A 35 -2.26 -11.43 -14.27
N GLY A 36 -1.07 -10.97 -13.87
CA GLY A 36 -0.19 -10.14 -14.71
C GLY A 36 -0.58 -8.66 -14.80
N SER A 37 -1.65 -8.21 -14.13
CA SER A 37 -1.96 -6.79 -14.03
C SER A 37 -1.22 -6.12 -12.86
N LYS A 38 -0.92 -4.84 -13.00
CA LYS A 38 -0.42 -3.98 -11.92
C LYS A 38 -1.58 -3.21 -11.31
N VAL A 39 -1.48 -2.86 -10.03
CA VAL A 39 -2.47 -1.94 -9.42
C VAL A 39 -2.41 -0.59 -10.14
N SER A 40 -3.53 0.12 -10.23
CA SER A 40 -3.53 1.48 -10.80
C SER A 40 -3.12 2.49 -9.74
N LEU A 41 -2.63 3.66 -10.17
CA LEU A 41 -2.34 4.76 -9.23
C LEU A 41 -3.59 5.16 -8.43
N GLY A 42 -4.77 5.15 -9.06
CA GLY A 42 -6.04 5.42 -8.39
C GLY A 42 -6.37 4.42 -7.28
N GLN A 43 -6.01 3.14 -7.43
CA GLN A 43 -6.15 2.15 -6.36
C GLN A 43 -5.19 2.43 -5.20
N ILE A 44 -3.95 2.84 -5.47
CA ILE A 44 -3.00 3.22 -4.42
C ILE A 44 -3.50 4.46 -3.66
N ILE A 45 -4.03 5.47 -4.35
CA ILE A 45 -4.66 6.63 -3.72
C ILE A 45 -5.83 6.19 -2.85
N LYS A 46 -6.64 5.24 -3.33
CA LYS A 46 -7.73 4.66 -2.54
C LYS A 46 -7.19 3.97 -1.29
N TYR A 47 -6.08 3.25 -1.38
CA TYR A 47 -5.46 2.60 -0.22
C TYR A 47 -5.03 3.61 0.84
N VAL A 48 -4.41 4.72 0.43
CA VAL A 48 -4.06 5.82 1.34
C VAL A 48 -5.32 6.36 2.04
N LYS A 49 -6.39 6.62 1.28
CA LYS A 49 -7.67 7.09 1.85
C LYS A 49 -8.33 6.08 2.79
N GLU A 50 -8.08 4.79 2.59
CA GLU A 50 -8.60 3.70 3.42
C GLU A 50 -7.67 3.38 4.61
N GLY A 51 -6.63 4.18 4.85
CA GLY A 51 -5.74 4.06 6.02
C GLY A 51 -4.60 3.07 5.85
N CYS A 52 -4.14 2.84 4.62
CA CYS A 52 -2.92 2.07 4.36
C CYS A 52 -1.71 2.75 5.04
N PRO A 53 -0.82 2.01 5.73
CA PRO A 53 0.35 2.58 6.39
C PRO A 53 1.27 3.28 5.38
N CYS A 54 1.34 4.60 5.46
CA CYS A 54 2.24 5.44 4.68
C CYS A 54 2.60 6.71 5.44
N PHE A 55 3.68 7.36 5.05
CA PHE A 55 4.09 8.65 5.58
C PHE A 55 4.68 9.54 4.48
N GLU A 56 4.79 10.83 4.75
CA GLU A 56 5.40 11.78 3.83
C GLU A 56 6.87 12.01 4.19
N TYR A 57 7.74 11.94 3.18
CA TYR A 57 9.17 12.26 3.31
C TYR A 57 9.63 13.03 2.08
N SER A 58 10.16 14.24 2.27
CA SER A 58 10.61 15.12 1.18
C SER A 58 9.57 15.28 0.06
N HIS A 59 8.31 15.54 0.43
CA HIS A 59 7.16 15.68 -0.49
C HIS A 59 6.78 14.40 -1.25
N LEU A 60 7.25 13.24 -0.82
CA LEU A 60 6.90 11.94 -1.39
C LEU A 60 6.13 11.10 -0.38
N THR A 61 5.03 10.50 -0.82
CA THR A 61 4.34 9.47 -0.04
C THR A 61 5.11 8.16 -0.14
N LEU A 62 5.60 7.70 1.01
CA LEU A 62 6.38 6.49 1.16
C LEU A 62 5.60 5.41 1.88
N PHE A 63 5.85 4.18 1.44
CA PHE A 63 5.20 2.97 1.92
C PHE A 63 6.26 1.98 2.37
N ARG A 64 6.06 1.37 3.54
CA ARG A 64 6.86 0.21 3.96
C ARG A 64 6.26 -1.05 3.32
N PRO A 65 6.98 -1.78 2.45
CA PRO A 65 6.42 -2.92 1.71
C PRO A 65 5.74 -3.96 2.59
N ALA A 66 6.38 -4.31 3.71
CA ALA A 66 5.86 -5.28 4.67
C ALA A 66 4.51 -4.82 5.26
N ALA A 67 4.46 -3.57 5.75
CA ALA A 67 3.25 -3.02 6.37
C ALA A 67 2.08 -2.90 5.38
N VAL A 68 2.36 -2.57 4.10
CA VAL A 68 1.32 -2.56 3.07
C VAL A 68 0.80 -3.96 2.78
N LYS A 69 1.69 -4.96 2.69
CA LYS A 69 1.27 -6.37 2.49
C LYS A 69 0.41 -6.84 3.65
N GLU A 70 0.84 -6.63 4.90
CA GLU A 70 0.07 -6.99 6.10
C GLU A 70 -1.30 -6.29 6.12
N TRP A 71 -1.33 -4.99 5.79
CA TRP A 71 -2.58 -4.25 5.70
C TRP A 71 -3.49 -4.80 4.59
N LEU A 72 -2.96 -5.15 3.42
CA LEU A 72 -3.73 -5.78 2.33
C LEU A 72 -4.26 -7.17 2.71
N GLU A 73 -3.45 -7.98 3.39
CA GLU A 73 -3.84 -9.31 3.88
C GLU A 73 -4.91 -9.22 4.96
N SER A 74 -4.78 -8.28 5.89
CA SER A 74 -5.79 -7.98 6.91
C SER A 74 -7.09 -7.45 6.30
N ARG A 75 -7.05 -6.92 5.06
CA ARG A 75 -8.21 -6.50 4.26
C ARG A 75 -8.86 -7.59 3.43
N SER A 76 -8.27 -8.80 3.34
CA SER A 76 -8.92 -9.93 2.68
C SER A 76 -10.35 -10.09 3.23
N PRO A 77 -11.40 -10.01 2.40
CA PRO A 77 -12.80 -10.06 2.84
C PRO A 77 -13.12 -11.30 3.68
N LYS A 78 -12.37 -12.40 3.50
CA LYS A 78 -12.52 -13.62 4.30
C LYS A 78 -12.07 -13.43 5.75
N THR A 79 -11.02 -12.67 5.99
CA THR A 79 -10.42 -12.47 7.33
C THR A 79 -11.13 -11.36 8.09
N GLN A 80 -11.49 -10.25 7.42
CA GLN A 80 -12.28 -9.17 8.04
C GLN A 80 -13.68 -9.62 8.44
N ARG A 81 -14.36 -10.43 7.62
CA ARG A 81 -15.70 -10.95 7.95
C ARG A 81 -15.64 -11.88 9.16
N LYS A 82 -14.67 -12.80 9.20
CA LYS A 82 -14.47 -13.70 10.36
C LYS A 82 -14.12 -12.93 11.65
N TYR A 83 -13.22 -11.95 11.57
CA TYR A 83 -12.84 -11.14 12.73
C TYR A 83 -14.01 -10.30 13.24
N ARG A 84 -14.77 -9.66 12.34
CA ARG A 84 -15.97 -8.89 12.68
C ARG A 84 -17.08 -9.77 13.27
N THR A 85 -17.34 -10.95 12.73
CA THR A 85 -18.28 -11.93 13.31
C THR A 85 -17.82 -12.40 14.69
N ARG A 86 -16.53 -12.64 14.90
CA ARG A 86 -15.99 -13.07 16.19
C ARG A 86 -16.15 -11.99 17.26
N LEU A 87 -15.92 -10.73 16.91
CA LEU A 87 -16.16 -9.58 17.80
C LEU A 87 -17.64 -9.36 18.09
N GLN A 88 -18.52 -9.59 17.11
CA GLN A 88 -19.97 -9.45 17.31
C GLN A 88 -20.52 -10.53 18.24
N ASN A 89 -20.11 -11.78 18.07
CA ASN A 89 -20.50 -12.89 18.95
C ASN A 89 -19.96 -12.72 20.39
N LEU A 90 -18.80 -12.07 20.57
CA LEU A 90 -18.29 -11.72 21.90
C LEU A 90 -19.08 -10.59 22.58
N ARG A 91 -19.77 -9.76 21.80
CA ARG A 91 -20.55 -8.61 22.30
C ARG A 91 -21.99 -8.98 22.63
N GLU A 92 -22.54 -10.01 21.99
CA GLU A 92 -23.88 -10.56 22.28
C GLU A 92 -23.83 -11.71 23.32
N GLY A 93 -22.63 -12.13 23.72
CA GLY A 93 -22.40 -13.14 24.76
C GLY A 93 -22.08 -12.57 26.16
N LEU A 94 -22.25 -11.26 26.36
CA LEU A 94 -22.28 -10.56 27.65
C LEU A 94 -23.66 -9.92 27.82
#